data_AF-A0A954K4V7-F1
#
_entry.id   AF-A0A954K4V7-F1
#
_cell.length_a   1.000
_cell.length_b   1.000
_cell.length_c   1.000
_cell.angle_alpha   90.00
_cell.angle_beta   90.00
_cell.angle_gamma   90.00
#
_symmetry.space_group_name_H-M   'P 1'
#
loop_
_entity.id
_entity.type
_entity.pdbx_description
1 polymer ?
#
loop_
_entity_poly.entity_id
_entity_poly.type
_entity_poly.pdbx_seq_one_letter_code
_entity_poly.pdbx_strand_id
1 'polypeptide(L)'
;MITYRRDFDRAKEYVDRFGIRYDEIILVQRFEDKATVFRDKNIGVYFDDQDEMLMHIPENVTVLKIRNGGNFDFDAKQWLYSAVTGFQI
;
A
#
# COMPACT_ATOMS: atom_id res chain seq x y z
N MET A 1 -5.31 6.87 6.04
CA MET A 1 -4.03 6.26 5.62
C MET A 1 -3.83 4.96 6.36
N ILE A 2 -3.56 3.86 5.66
CA ILE A 2 -3.20 2.57 6.29
C ILE A 2 -1.72 2.32 6.00
N THR A 3 -0.91 2.08 7.03
CA THR A 3 0.53 1.87 6.84
C THR A 3 1.07 0.79 7.76
N TYR A 4 2.07 0.05 7.27
CA TYR A 4 2.85 -0.87 8.08
C TYR A 4 3.92 -0.11 8.84
N ARG A 5 3.67 0.24 10.11
CA ARG A 5 4.62 0.93 11.00
C ARG A 5 4.30 0.58 12.46
N ARG A 6 5.28 0.80 13.33
CA ARG A 6 5.14 0.62 14.79
C ARG A 6 4.92 1.91 15.56
N ASP A 7 5.31 3.04 14.96
CA ASP A 7 5.35 4.34 15.61
C ASP A 7 4.31 5.26 14.96
N PHE A 8 3.27 5.58 15.73
CA PHE A 8 2.17 6.43 15.30
C PHE A 8 2.58 7.89 15.23
N ASP A 9 3.29 8.39 16.24
CA ASP A 9 3.65 9.80 16.32
C ASP A 9 4.57 10.19 15.17
N ARG A 10 5.52 9.32 14.83
CA ARG A 10 6.36 9.51 13.66
C ARG A 10 5.58 9.43 12.35
N ALA A 11 4.63 8.51 12.23
CA ALA A 11 3.79 8.41 11.03
C ALA A 11 2.96 9.69 10.84
N LYS A 12 2.38 10.21 11.91
CA LYS A 12 1.64 11.47 11.93
C LYS A 12 2.53 12.64 11.55
N GLU A 13 3.72 12.76 12.15
CA GLU A 13 4.67 13.83 11.84
C GLU A 13 5.00 13.90 10.34
N TYR A 14 5.22 12.76 9.68
CA TYR A 14 5.46 12.74 8.24
C TYR A 14 4.27 13.27 7.44
N VAL A 15 3.06 12.82 7.77
CA VAL A 15 1.83 13.23 7.05
C VAL A 15 1.59 14.72 7.24
N ASP A 16 1.73 15.21 8.47
CA ASP A 16 1.59 16.63 8.83
C ASP A 16 2.64 17.50 8.13
N ARG A 17 3.90 17.04 8.06
CA ARG A 17 5.00 17.75 7.39
C ARG A 17 4.72 18.00 5.90
N PHE A 18 4.03 17.09 5.23
CA PHE A 18 3.64 17.24 3.82
C PHE A 18 2.29 17.94 3.63
N GLY A 19 1.63 18.38 4.71
CA GLY A 19 0.34 19.05 4.64
C GLY A 19 -0.79 18.17 4.11
N ILE A 20 -0.66 16.85 4.26
CA ILE A 20 -1.64 15.88 3.79
C ILE A 20 -2.81 15.88 4.75
N ARG A 21 -4.02 16.14 4.25
CA ARG A 21 -5.25 16.02 5.05
C ARG A 21 -5.69 14.57 5.11
N TYR A 22 -6.11 14.12 6.29
CA TYR A 22 -6.55 12.76 6.52
C TYR A 22 -7.62 12.72 7.63
N ASP A 23 -8.53 11.75 7.57
CA ASP A 23 -9.50 11.50 8.63
C ASP A 23 -8.93 10.55 9.71
N GLU A 24 -8.18 9.53 9.29
CA GLU A 24 -7.62 8.51 10.17
C GLU A 24 -6.24 8.03 9.69
N ILE A 25 -5.34 7.75 10.63
CA ILE A 25 -4.09 7.00 10.40
C ILE A 25 -4.22 5.66 11.12
N ILE A 26 -4.15 4.57 10.37
CA ILE A 26 -4.24 3.21 10.88
C ILE A 26 -2.89 2.53 10.69
N LEU A 27 -2.33 2.01 11.77
CA LEU A 27 -1.11 1.22 11.74
C LEU A 27 -1.44 -0.27 11.79
N VAL A 28 -0.78 -1.03 10.93
CA VAL A 28 -0.82 -2.50 10.97
C VAL A 28 0.57 -3.05 11.32
N GLN A 29 0.60 -4.19 12.00
CA GLN A 29 1.84 -4.84 12.46
C GLN A 29 2.30 -5.98 11.56
N ARG A 30 1.42 -6.44 10.65
CA ARG A 30 1.66 -7.44 9.60
C ARG A 30 0.98 -6.97 8.31
N PHE A 31 1.43 -7.45 7.15
CA PHE A 31 0.89 -6.98 5.87
C PHE A 31 -0.54 -7.49 5.65
N GLU A 32 -0.78 -8.74 6.00
CA GLU A 32 -2.07 -9.42 5.96
C GLU A 32 -3.13 -8.79 6.88
N ASP A 33 -2.72 -8.13 7.97
CA ASP A 33 -3.65 -7.45 8.89
C ASP A 33 -4.38 -6.30 8.19
N LYS A 34 -3.82 -5.76 7.10
CA LYS A 34 -4.51 -4.75 6.28
C LYS A 34 -5.84 -5.28 5.76
N ALA A 35 -5.93 -6.55 5.35
CA ALA A 35 -7.15 -7.14 4.79
C ALA A 35 -8.35 -7.03 5.76
N THR A 36 -8.09 -7.21 7.06
CA THR A 36 -9.07 -6.99 8.12
C THR A 36 -9.55 -5.54 8.16
N VAL A 37 -8.62 -4.58 8.08
CA VAL A 37 -8.96 -3.14 8.03
C VAL A 37 -9.83 -2.81 6.81
N PHE A 38 -9.51 -3.36 5.63
CA PHE A 38 -10.30 -3.14 4.40
C PHE A 38 -11.75 -3.55 4.57
N ARG A 39 -11.97 -4.74 5.14
CA ARG A 39 -13.31 -5.26 5.41
C ARG A 39 -14.03 -4.41 6.46
N ASP A 40 -13.39 -4.15 7.59
CA ASP A 40 -14.05 -3.52 8.74
C ASP A 40 -14.37 -2.03 8.48
N LYS A 41 -13.56 -1.35 7.64
CA LYS A 41 -13.76 0.05 7.25
C LYS A 41 -14.49 0.21 5.91
N ASN A 42 -14.89 -0.89 5.26
CA ASN A 42 -15.55 -0.90 3.96
C ASN A 42 -14.80 -0.05 2.90
N ILE A 43 -13.49 -0.25 2.79
CA ILE A 43 -12.65 0.53 1.88
C ILE A 43 -12.79 -0.02 0.46
N GLY A 44 -13.26 0.80 -0.47
CA GLY A 44 -13.47 0.40 -1.88
C GLY A 44 -12.29 0.67 -2.82
N VAL A 45 -11.34 1.54 -2.43
CA VAL A 45 -10.21 1.93 -3.27
C VAL A 45 -8.93 2.00 -2.45
N TYR A 46 -7.83 1.46 -2.99
CA TYR A 46 -6.53 1.46 -2.34
C TYR A 46 -5.39 1.87 -3.29
N PHE A 47 -4.48 2.69 -2.77
CA PHE A 47 -3.27 3.15 -3.46
C PHE A 47 -2.04 2.65 -2.70
N ASP A 48 -1.11 2.02 -3.40
CA ASP A 48 0.18 1.58 -2.85
C ASP A 48 1.19 1.43 -4.01
N ASP A 49 2.46 1.35 -3.70
CA ASP A 49 3.53 1.10 -4.66
C ASP A 49 4.27 -0.22 -4.40
N GLN A 50 4.04 -0.86 -3.26
CA GLN A 50 4.73 -2.08 -2.87
C GLN A 50 3.90 -3.33 -3.17
N ASP A 51 4.43 -4.25 -3.97
CA ASP A 51 3.72 -5.45 -4.39
C ASP A 51 3.32 -6.37 -3.23
N GLU A 52 4.20 -6.54 -2.22
CA GLU A 52 3.88 -7.37 -1.06
C GLU A 52 2.66 -6.86 -0.27
N MET A 53 2.39 -5.55 -0.31
CA MET A 53 1.20 -4.97 0.32
C MET A 53 -0.06 -5.32 -0.46
N LEU A 54 0.04 -5.40 -1.79
CA LEU A 54 -1.10 -5.59 -2.68
C LEU A 54 -1.60 -7.04 -2.70
N MET A 55 -0.72 -8.01 -2.41
CA MET A 55 -1.04 -9.44 -2.39
C MET A 55 -2.17 -9.83 -1.42
N HIS A 56 -2.40 -9.03 -0.38
CA HIS A 56 -3.39 -9.32 0.66
C HIS A 56 -4.68 -8.51 0.51
N ILE A 57 -4.78 -7.68 -0.52
CA ILE A 57 -5.95 -6.83 -0.72
C ILE A 57 -7.11 -7.66 -1.28
N PRO A 58 -8.32 -7.58 -0.68
CA PRO A 58 -9.48 -8.32 -1.18
C PRO A 58 -9.84 -7.97 -2.62
N GLU A 59 -10.32 -8.95 -3.39
CA GLU A 59 -10.68 -8.81 -4.81
C GLU A 59 -11.74 -7.72 -5.08
N ASN A 60 -12.63 -7.47 -4.11
CA ASN A 60 -13.68 -6.45 -4.22
C ASN A 60 -13.18 -5.00 -4.02
N VAL A 61 -11.88 -4.80 -3.73
CA VAL A 61 -11.27 -3.49 -3.55
C VAL A 61 -10.51 -3.11 -4.83
N THR A 62 -10.76 -1.91 -5.34
CA THR A 62 -10.01 -1.40 -6.50
C THR A 62 -8.60 -1.01 -6.07
N VAL A 63 -7.58 -1.66 -6.64
CA VAL A 63 -6.16 -1.37 -6.39
C VAL A 63 -5.58 -0.48 -7.48
N LEU A 64 -4.92 0.61 -7.08
CA LEU A 64 -4.14 1.50 -7.95
C LEU A 64 -2.67 1.44 -7.55
N LYS A 65 -1.86 0.69 -8.31
CA LYS A 65 -0.41 0.61 -8.11
C LYS A 65 0.28 1.86 -8.67
N ILE A 66 1.06 2.55 -7.83
CA ILE A 66 1.81 3.75 -8.22
C ILE A 66 3.20 3.35 -8.71
N ARG A 67 3.59 3.79 -9.91
CA ARG A 67 4.95 3.57 -10.45
C ARG A 67 5.98 4.38 -9.69
N ASN A 68 7.08 3.75 -9.32
CA ASN A 68 8.27 4.38 -8.75
C ASN A 68 9.54 3.70 -9.31
N GLY A 69 10.72 4.23 -8.97
CA GLY A 69 11.99 3.68 -9.46
C GLY A 69 12.38 2.31 -8.88
N GLY A 70 11.63 1.79 -7.90
CA GLY A 70 11.84 0.46 -7.33
C GLY A 70 10.94 -0.63 -7.90
N ASN A 71 9.77 -0.27 -8.45
CA ASN A 71 8.76 -1.23 -8.94
C ASN A 71 8.50 -1.14 -10.45
N PHE A 72 9.06 -0.15 -11.14
CA PHE A 72 8.85 0.06 -12.57
C PHE A 72 10.14 0.53 -13.23
N ASP A 73 10.56 -0.20 -14.26
CA ASP A 73 11.63 0.22 -15.14
C ASP A 73 11.07 1.18 -16.18
N PHE A 74 11.45 2.47 -16.09
CA PHE A 74 10.96 3.52 -16.98
C PHE A 74 11.57 3.46 -18.38
N ASP A 75 12.77 2.88 -18.52
CA ASP A 75 13.45 2.74 -19.81
C ASP A 75 12.87 1.56 -20.58
N ALA A 76 12.74 0.40 -19.91
CA ALA A 76 12.11 -0.79 -20.48
C ALA A 76 10.58 -0.70 -20.56
N LYS A 77 9.97 0.21 -19.80
CA LYS A 77 8.51 0.37 -19.62
C LYS A 77 7.84 -0.90 -19.10
N GLN A 78 8.47 -1.54 -18.13
CA GLN A 78 8.04 -2.81 -17.55
C GLN A 78 7.94 -2.73 -16.04
N TRP A 79 7.01 -3.49 -15.48
CA TRP A 79 6.94 -3.69 -14.03
C TRP A 79 8.07 -4.62 -13.57
N LEU A 80 8.68 -4.26 -12.46
CA LEU A 80 9.62 -5.10 -11.74
C LEU A 80 8.85 -5.84 -10.65
N TYR A 81 9.02 -7.16 -10.58
CA TYR A 81 8.41 -8.01 -9.57
C TYR A 81 9.32 -9.21 -9.27
N SER A 82 9.17 -9.76 -8.08
CA SER A 82 9.84 -11.01 -7.70
C SER A 82 8.96 -12.21 -8.04
N ALA A 83 9.55 -13.40 -8.06
CA ALA A 83 8.78 -14.66 -8.21
C ALA A 83 7.77 -14.91 -7.07
N VAL A 84 7.84 -14.13 -5.98
CA VAL A 84 6.87 -14.17 -4.87
C VAL A 84 5.65 -13.30 -5.18
N THR A 85 5.87 -12.16 -5.83
CA THR A 85 4.87 -11.10 -6.02
C THR A 85 4.25 -11.09 -7.43
N GLY A 86 4.88 -11.77 -8.39
CA GLY A 86 4.36 -11.91 -9.74
C GLY A 86 4.91 -13.13 -10.47
N PHE A 87 4.19 -13.56 -11.50
CA PHE A 87 4.60 -14.60 -12.41
C PHE A 87 4.58 -14.04 -13.83
N GLN A 88 5.60 -14.34 -14.64
CA GLN A 88 5.55 -14.07 -16.07
C GLN A 88 4.59 -15.08 -16.70
N ILE A 89 3.55 -14.58 -17.37
CA ILE A 89 2.57 -15.39 -18.10
C ILE A 89 3.01 -15.55 -19.55
#